data_AF-A0A962YA30-F1
#
_entry.id   AF-A0A962YA30-F1
#
_cell.length_a   1.000
_cell.length_b   1.000
_cell.length_c   1.000
_cell.angle_alpha   90.00
_cell.angle_beta   90.00
_cell.angle_gamma   90.00
#
_symmetry.space_group_name_H-M   'P 1'
#
loop_
_entity.id
_entity.type
_entity.pdbx_description
1 polymer ?
#
loop_
_entity_poly.entity_id
_entity_poly.type
_entity_poly.pdbx_seq_one_letter_code
_entity_poly.pdbx_strand_id
1 'polypeptide(L)'
;ISSLLETCRGPYQGRQSSFLSMLSACGLPSVLAYSFDKSGEHFACGMATHWDTRKALASALLELCQMELGLALVHLKIEQQGIDSLNEGDKRQLQRSTIKPGCNAFLADPVTSINLPEIKPDRLAGELTDQLSKANLSAYYVDMSKPSLAVPATKVIIPDLQSATPTILTNRLEAAIKKYSGGWGMLNKIGIY
;
A
#
# COMPACT_ATOMS: atom_id res chain seq x y z
N ILE A 1 10.70 13.14 -7.01
CA ILE A 1 9.27 12.75 -6.90
C ILE A 1 8.43 13.44 -7.97
N SER A 2 8.44 14.79 -8.10
CA SER A 2 7.71 15.49 -9.19
C SER A 2 8.02 14.96 -10.58
N SER A 3 9.31 14.86 -10.94
CA SER A 3 9.74 14.32 -12.24
C SER A 3 9.31 12.87 -12.50
N LEU A 4 9.28 12.03 -11.45
CA LEU A 4 8.83 10.65 -11.55
C LEU A 4 7.30 10.59 -11.77
N LEU A 5 6.54 11.45 -11.09
CA LEU A 5 5.10 11.55 -11.23
C LEU A 5 4.71 12.04 -12.63
N GLU A 6 5.39 13.06 -13.13
CA GLU A 6 5.25 13.56 -14.50
C GLU A 6 5.52 12.46 -15.53
N THR A 7 6.60 11.69 -15.34
CA THR A 7 6.95 10.58 -16.22
C THR A 7 5.87 9.49 -16.21
N CYS A 8 5.38 9.09 -15.04
CA CYS A 8 4.42 7.99 -14.92
C CYS A 8 3.03 8.36 -15.45
N ARG A 9 2.59 9.61 -15.24
CA ARG A 9 1.27 10.07 -15.70
C ARG A 9 1.27 10.62 -17.13
N GLY A 10 2.42 11.05 -17.64
CA GLY A 10 2.54 11.69 -18.95
C GLY A 10 1.51 12.83 -19.11
N PRO A 11 0.62 12.78 -20.11
CA PRO A 11 -0.37 13.83 -20.34
C PRO A 11 -1.51 13.87 -19.29
N TYR A 12 -1.68 12.82 -18.47
CA TYR A 12 -2.79 12.70 -17.52
C TYR A 12 -2.47 13.37 -16.17
N GLN A 13 -2.44 14.72 -16.16
CA GLN A 13 -2.11 15.52 -14.96
C GLN A 13 -3.33 16.00 -14.15
N GLY A 14 -4.51 15.43 -14.39
CA GLY A 14 -5.76 15.89 -13.78
C GLY A 14 -5.96 15.52 -12.30
N ARG A 15 -5.00 14.84 -11.68
CA ARG A 15 -5.17 14.24 -10.35
C ARG A 15 -4.31 14.94 -9.31
N GLN A 16 -4.91 15.25 -8.17
CA GLN A 16 -4.20 15.80 -7.01
C GLN A 16 -3.64 14.65 -6.19
N SER A 17 -2.35 14.71 -5.86
CA SER A 17 -1.66 13.63 -5.13
C SER A 17 -1.05 14.11 -3.83
N SER A 18 -1.04 13.23 -2.85
CA SER A 18 -0.52 13.50 -1.52
C SER A 18 0.16 12.26 -0.97
N PHE A 19 1.06 12.48 -0.01
CA PHE A 19 1.88 11.43 0.57
C PHE A 19 1.84 11.52 2.09
N LEU A 20 1.70 10.38 2.75
CA LEU A 20 1.63 10.27 4.20
C LEU A 20 2.66 9.26 4.69
N SER A 21 3.27 9.57 5.84
CA SER A 21 4.05 8.58 6.57
C SER A 21 3.09 7.61 7.27
N MET A 22 3.35 6.31 7.13
CA MET A 22 2.61 5.28 7.84
C MET A 22 3.44 4.72 8.99
N LEU A 23 2.78 4.43 10.11
CA LEU A 23 3.41 3.75 11.23
C LEU A 23 3.76 2.31 10.84
N SER A 24 5.04 2.03 10.66
CA SER A 24 5.52 0.66 10.47
C SER A 24 5.61 -0.10 11.79
N ALA A 25 5.31 -1.40 11.72
CA ALA A 25 5.43 -2.30 12.84
C ALA A 25 6.86 -2.53 13.32
N CYS A 26 7.83 -2.36 12.43
CA CYS A 26 9.24 -2.64 12.65
C CYS A 26 10.11 -1.39 12.46
N GLY A 27 9.52 -0.19 12.56
CA GLY A 27 10.26 1.08 12.43
C GLY A 27 10.79 1.39 11.03
N LEU A 28 10.37 0.62 10.01
CA LEU A 28 10.77 0.86 8.63
C LEU A 28 10.00 2.04 8.02
N PRO A 29 10.64 2.88 7.17
CA PRO A 29 9.93 3.85 6.37
C PRO A 29 8.80 3.20 5.58
N SER A 30 7.57 3.65 5.84
CA SER A 30 6.36 3.19 5.16
C SER A 30 5.57 4.41 4.69
N VAL A 31 5.14 4.39 3.44
CA VAL A 31 4.53 5.54 2.76
C VAL A 31 3.22 5.12 2.14
N LEU A 32 2.19 5.94 2.34
CA LEU A 32 0.95 5.93 1.58
C LEU A 32 0.97 7.10 0.60
N ALA A 33 0.94 6.79 -0.70
CA ALA A 33 0.66 7.77 -1.75
C ALA A 33 -0.82 7.65 -2.12
N TYR A 34 -1.53 8.75 -2.26
CA TYR A 34 -2.93 8.72 -2.70
C TYR A 34 -3.27 9.88 -3.61
N SER A 35 -4.35 9.72 -4.37
CA SER A 35 -4.86 10.76 -5.26
C SER A 35 -6.36 10.75 -5.41
N PHE A 36 -6.87 11.92 -5.79
CA PHE A 36 -8.22 12.14 -6.28
C PHE A 36 -8.15 12.87 -7.61
N ASP A 37 -9.22 12.80 -8.41
CA ASP A 37 -9.37 13.70 -9.55
C ASP A 37 -9.69 15.15 -9.12
N LYS A 38 -9.87 16.05 -10.09
CA LYS A 38 -10.20 17.46 -9.81
C LYS A 38 -11.53 17.66 -9.09
N SER A 39 -12.47 16.72 -9.21
CA SER A 39 -13.75 16.75 -8.50
C SER A 39 -13.66 16.19 -7.08
N GLY A 40 -12.50 15.71 -6.65
CA GLY A 40 -12.36 15.01 -5.37
C GLY A 40 -12.98 13.62 -5.40
N GLU A 41 -13.09 13.00 -6.57
CA GLU A 41 -13.60 11.65 -6.75
C GLU A 41 -12.50 10.69 -7.22
N HIS A 42 -12.91 9.44 -7.46
CA HIS A 42 -12.08 8.41 -8.06
C HIS A 42 -10.80 8.14 -7.27
N PHE A 43 -10.91 7.88 -5.97
CA PHE A 43 -9.75 7.63 -5.11
C PHE A 43 -8.83 6.52 -5.66
N ALA A 44 -7.52 6.77 -5.63
CA ALA A 44 -6.48 5.78 -5.87
C ALA A 44 -5.39 5.91 -4.81
N CYS A 45 -4.75 4.80 -4.47
CA CYS A 45 -3.62 4.78 -3.54
C CYS A 45 -2.56 3.77 -3.92
N GLY A 46 -1.35 3.96 -3.41
CA GLY A 46 -0.25 3.01 -3.43
C GLY A 46 0.49 3.07 -2.11
N MET A 47 1.05 1.95 -1.66
CA MET A 47 1.69 1.79 -0.37
C MET A 47 3.00 1.04 -0.50
N ALA A 48 4.06 1.58 0.08
CA ALA A 48 5.32 0.86 0.09
C ALA A 48 6.07 1.05 1.40
N THR A 49 6.75 -0.02 1.78
CA THR A 49 7.70 -0.05 2.89
C THR A 49 9.06 -0.38 2.34
N HIS A 50 10.06 0.42 2.71
CA HIS A 50 11.45 0.18 2.29
C HIS A 50 12.39 0.66 3.39
N TRP A 51 13.60 0.10 3.42
CA TRP A 51 14.67 0.57 4.30
C TRP A 51 15.10 2.04 4.03
N ASP A 52 14.93 2.54 2.79
CA ASP A 52 15.22 3.92 2.41
C ASP A 52 13.89 4.63 2.11
N THR A 53 13.64 5.75 2.79
CA THR A 53 12.43 6.56 2.61
C THR A 53 12.19 6.98 1.16
N ARG A 54 13.24 7.29 0.39
CA ARG A 54 13.13 7.66 -1.04
C ARG A 54 12.66 6.48 -1.90
N LYS A 55 13.12 5.27 -1.60
CA LYS A 55 12.68 4.05 -2.29
C LYS A 55 11.24 3.70 -1.91
N ALA A 56 10.84 3.90 -0.66
CA ALA A 56 9.44 3.76 -0.23
C ALA A 56 8.54 4.77 -0.96
N LEU A 57 8.92 6.06 -0.99
CA LEU A 57 8.20 7.09 -1.75
C LEU A 57 8.05 6.76 -3.23
N ALA A 58 9.15 6.37 -3.89
CA ALA A 58 9.12 6.04 -5.32
C ALA A 58 8.25 4.81 -5.61
N SER A 59 8.31 3.78 -4.77
CA SER A 59 7.52 2.56 -4.94
C SER A 59 6.03 2.80 -4.69
N ALA A 60 5.68 3.55 -3.64
CA ALA A 60 4.30 3.94 -3.35
C ALA A 60 3.71 4.78 -4.49
N LEU A 61 4.51 5.66 -5.11
CA LEU A 61 4.10 6.44 -6.26
C LEU A 61 3.85 5.57 -7.50
N LEU A 62 4.70 4.59 -7.76
CA LEU A 62 4.53 3.67 -8.90
C LEU A 62 3.25 2.85 -8.74
N GLU A 63 2.99 2.33 -7.53
CA GLU A 63 1.75 1.61 -7.24
C GLU A 63 0.52 2.52 -7.34
N LEU A 64 0.61 3.77 -6.88
CA LEU A 64 -0.46 4.76 -7.10
C LEU A 64 -0.77 4.92 -8.58
N CYS A 65 0.24 5.09 -9.43
CA CYS A 65 0.04 5.24 -10.88
C CYS A 65 -0.56 3.99 -11.52
N GLN A 66 -0.16 2.79 -11.05
CA GLN A 66 -0.76 1.52 -11.50
C GLN A 66 -2.24 1.44 -11.12
N MET A 67 -2.60 1.87 -9.90
CA MET A 67 -3.97 1.91 -9.43
C MET A 67 -4.82 2.94 -10.19
N GLU A 68 -4.26 4.08 -10.56
CA GLU A 68 -4.92 5.07 -11.42
C GLU A 68 -5.20 4.52 -12.82
N LEU A 69 -4.20 3.87 -13.42
CA LEU A 69 -4.35 3.23 -14.74
C LEU A 69 -5.40 2.13 -14.69
N GLY A 70 -5.38 1.28 -13.66
CA GLY A 70 -6.38 0.24 -13.47
C GLY A 70 -7.80 0.83 -13.39
N LEU A 71 -7.98 1.95 -12.71
CA LEU A 71 -9.31 2.57 -12.56
C LEU A 71 -9.80 3.13 -13.90
N ALA A 72 -8.90 3.77 -14.67
CA ALA A 72 -9.22 4.22 -16.02
C ALA A 72 -9.63 3.05 -16.94
N LEU A 73 -8.96 1.89 -16.83
CA LEU A 73 -9.33 0.69 -17.58
C LEU A 73 -10.70 0.14 -17.14
N VAL A 74 -11.04 0.20 -15.85
CA VAL A 74 -12.37 -0.22 -15.37
C VAL A 74 -13.47 0.68 -15.95
N HIS A 75 -13.28 2.00 -15.95
CA HIS A 75 -14.25 2.92 -16.56
C HIS A 75 -14.42 2.64 -18.06
N LEU A 76 -13.33 2.42 -18.79
CA LEU A 76 -13.39 2.06 -20.22
C LEU A 76 -14.15 0.75 -20.46
N LYS A 77 -13.97 -0.27 -19.60
CA LYS A 77 -14.74 -1.52 -19.67
C LYS A 77 -16.23 -1.27 -19.49
N ILE A 78 -16.62 -0.45 -18.51
CA ILE A 78 -18.03 -0.10 -18.28
C ILE A 78 -18.62 0.59 -19.51
N GLU A 79 -17.91 1.55 -20.08
CA GLU A 79 -18.35 2.28 -21.28
C GLU A 79 -18.57 1.36 -22.49
N GLN A 80 -17.69 0.36 -22.68
CA GLN A 80 -17.73 -0.53 -23.84
C GLN A 80 -18.61 -1.76 -23.67
N GLN A 81 -18.70 -2.31 -22.46
CA GLN A 81 -19.26 -3.65 -22.21
C GLN A 81 -20.32 -3.65 -21.08
N GLY A 82 -20.55 -2.50 -20.44
CA GLY A 82 -21.48 -2.37 -19.32
C GLY A 82 -20.91 -2.87 -17.99
N ILE A 83 -21.57 -2.51 -16.91
CA ILE A 83 -21.13 -2.80 -15.53
C ILE A 83 -21.12 -4.30 -15.18
N ASP A 84 -21.95 -5.10 -15.85
CA ASP A 84 -22.05 -6.54 -15.60
C ASP A 84 -20.84 -7.32 -16.15
N SER A 85 -20.02 -6.70 -17.00
CA SER A 85 -18.79 -7.30 -17.54
C SER A 85 -17.63 -7.31 -16.53
N LEU A 86 -17.76 -6.62 -15.40
CA LEU A 86 -16.69 -6.42 -14.45
C LEU A 86 -16.37 -7.69 -13.66
N ASN A 87 -15.08 -8.03 -13.60
CA ASN A 87 -14.62 -9.09 -12.72
C ASN A 87 -14.53 -8.60 -11.26
N GLU A 88 -14.25 -9.51 -10.32
CA GLU A 88 -14.17 -9.18 -8.90
C GLU A 88 -13.04 -8.18 -8.57
N GLY A 89 -11.96 -8.16 -9.35
CA GLY A 89 -10.90 -7.16 -9.22
C GLY A 89 -11.39 -5.76 -9.61
N ASP A 90 -12.06 -5.65 -10.74
CA ASP A 90 -12.65 -4.40 -11.24
C ASP A 90 -13.69 -3.83 -10.26
N LYS A 91 -14.56 -4.69 -9.71
CA LYS A 91 -15.55 -4.31 -8.70
C LYS A 91 -14.90 -3.76 -7.42
N ARG A 92 -13.85 -4.43 -6.93
CA ARG A 92 -13.08 -3.95 -5.77
C ARG A 92 -12.44 -2.59 -6.05
N GLN A 93 -11.90 -2.40 -7.25
CA GLN A 93 -11.30 -1.14 -7.68
C GLN A 93 -12.31 0.02 -7.63
N LEU A 94 -13.51 -0.17 -8.19
CA LEU A 94 -14.60 0.81 -8.09
C LEU A 94 -15.03 1.07 -6.65
N GLN A 95 -15.15 0.02 -5.84
CA GLN A 95 -15.54 0.18 -4.44
C GLN A 95 -14.55 1.05 -3.65
N ARG A 96 -13.25 0.96 -3.93
CA ARG A 96 -12.26 1.85 -3.29
C ARG A 96 -12.34 3.27 -3.83
N SER A 97 -12.62 3.41 -5.13
CA SER A 97 -12.64 4.72 -5.78
C SER A 97 -13.74 5.64 -5.23
N THR A 98 -14.69 5.11 -4.45
CA THR A 98 -15.72 5.88 -3.73
C THR A 98 -15.25 6.53 -2.43
N ILE A 99 -14.04 6.24 -1.95
CA ILE A 99 -13.46 6.95 -0.79
C ILE A 99 -13.45 8.46 -1.11
N LYS A 100 -13.83 9.30 -0.14
CA LYS A 100 -13.94 10.75 -0.32
C LYS A 100 -12.80 11.51 0.40
N PRO A 101 -12.41 12.69 -0.10
CA PRO A 101 -11.50 13.58 0.61
C PRO A 101 -12.05 13.94 2.00
N GLY A 102 -11.18 14.09 2.99
CA GLY A 102 -11.58 14.52 4.33
C GLY A 102 -12.08 13.41 5.27
N CYS A 103 -11.99 12.13 4.88
CA CYS A 103 -12.07 11.06 5.87
C CYS A 103 -10.92 11.19 6.88
N ASN A 104 -11.19 10.94 8.17
CA ASN A 104 -10.17 10.96 9.24
C ASN A 104 -8.95 10.04 8.96
N ALA A 105 -9.07 9.11 8.02
CA ALA A 105 -8.00 8.24 7.54
C ALA A 105 -6.81 9.00 6.93
N PHE A 106 -6.96 10.27 6.54
CA PHE A 106 -5.89 11.07 5.93
C PHE A 106 -5.17 12.01 6.92
N LEU A 107 -5.41 11.87 8.23
CA LEU A 107 -4.78 12.68 9.29
C LEU A 107 -3.38 12.21 9.70
N ALA A 108 -2.67 11.49 8.82
CA ALA A 108 -1.32 11.03 9.13
C ALA A 108 -0.28 12.16 8.95
N ASP A 109 0.87 12.00 9.58
CA ASP A 109 1.96 12.95 9.46
C ASP A 109 2.47 13.02 8.00
N PRO A 110 2.89 14.21 7.54
CA PRO A 110 3.60 14.31 6.27
C PRO A 110 4.82 13.38 6.27
N VAL A 111 5.21 12.88 5.10
CA VAL A 111 6.38 12.00 4.98
C VAL A 111 7.61 12.69 5.54
N THR A 112 8.11 12.19 6.67
CA THR A 112 9.38 12.57 7.26
C THR A 112 10.45 11.59 6.82
N SER A 113 11.64 12.10 6.51
CA SER A 113 12.77 11.24 6.19
C SER A 113 13.21 10.47 7.43
N ILE A 114 12.89 9.18 7.49
CA ILE A 114 13.50 8.27 8.45
C ILE A 114 14.84 7.82 7.84
N ASN A 115 15.93 8.21 8.49
CA ASN A 115 17.28 7.84 8.09
C ASN A 115 17.69 6.56 8.82
N LEU A 116 17.42 5.41 8.19
CA LEU A 116 18.05 4.18 8.61
C LEU A 116 19.46 4.07 7.98
N PRO A 117 20.45 3.46 8.68
CA PRO A 117 21.78 3.26 8.13
C PRO A 117 21.72 2.52 6.81
N GLU A 118 22.58 2.85 5.84
CA GLU A 118 22.62 2.09 4.59
C GLU A 118 23.00 0.62 4.88
N ILE A 119 22.21 -0.30 4.34
CA ILE A 119 22.41 -1.73 4.51
C ILE A 119 22.82 -2.36 3.18
N LYS A 120 23.89 -3.15 3.23
CA LYS A 120 24.29 -4.00 2.12
C LYS A 120 23.26 -5.12 1.90
N PRO A 121 22.94 -5.49 0.64
CA PRO A 121 21.90 -6.48 0.35
C PRO A 121 22.05 -7.83 1.07
N ASP A 122 23.28 -8.30 1.27
CA ASP A 122 23.63 -9.54 1.98
C ASP A 122 23.30 -9.50 3.48
N ARG A 123 23.19 -8.31 4.07
CA ARG A 123 22.84 -8.11 5.48
C ARG A 123 21.37 -7.76 5.72
N LEU A 124 20.61 -7.42 4.68
CA LEU A 124 19.23 -6.94 4.82
C LEU A 124 18.31 -7.93 5.54
N ALA A 125 18.42 -9.23 5.23
CA ALA A 125 17.58 -10.24 5.87
C ALA A 125 17.84 -10.34 7.39
N GLY A 126 19.11 -10.29 7.82
CA GLY A 126 19.46 -10.31 9.23
C GLY A 126 18.94 -9.07 9.96
N GLU A 127 19.15 -7.90 9.39
CA GLU A 127 18.74 -6.62 9.99
C GLU A 127 17.21 -6.49 10.05
N LEU A 128 16.48 -6.99 9.05
CA LEU A 128 15.01 -7.11 9.10
C LEU A 128 14.55 -8.06 10.21
N THR A 129 15.24 -9.19 10.39
CA THR A 129 14.96 -10.14 11.47
C THR A 129 15.18 -9.50 12.84
N ASP A 130 16.23 -8.69 12.98
CA ASP A 130 16.51 -7.95 14.22
C ASP A 130 15.44 -6.87 14.50
N GLN A 131 14.98 -6.16 13.47
CA GLN A 131 13.89 -5.18 13.62
C GLN A 131 12.56 -5.84 14.00
N LEU A 132 12.24 -6.98 13.40
CA LEU A 132 11.06 -7.76 13.76
C LEU A 132 11.15 -8.29 15.20
N SER A 133 12.32 -8.79 15.60
CA SER A 133 12.57 -9.26 16.96
C SER A 133 12.42 -8.14 17.99
N LYS A 134 12.97 -6.94 17.73
CA LYS A 134 12.79 -5.74 18.57
C LYS A 134 11.32 -5.33 18.69
N ALA A 135 10.52 -5.60 17.66
CA ALA A 135 9.09 -5.36 17.66
C ALA A 135 8.26 -6.51 18.27
N ASN A 136 8.90 -7.53 18.84
CA ASN A 136 8.29 -8.76 19.34
C ASN A 136 7.43 -9.49 18.28
N LEU A 137 7.90 -9.49 17.02
CA LEU A 137 7.23 -10.15 15.90
C LEU A 137 8.03 -11.38 15.47
N SER A 138 7.35 -12.53 15.43
CA SER A 138 7.94 -13.77 14.91
C SER A 138 7.74 -13.87 13.40
N ALA A 139 8.82 -14.09 12.66
CA ALA A 139 8.80 -14.30 11.22
C ALA A 139 9.15 -15.74 10.87
N TYR A 140 8.33 -16.35 10.03
CA TYR A 140 8.56 -17.66 9.44
C TYR A 140 8.74 -17.47 7.94
N TYR A 141 9.57 -18.30 7.31
CA TYR A 141 9.72 -18.27 5.87
C TYR A 141 9.62 -19.68 5.28
N VAL A 142 9.09 -19.75 4.08
CA VAL A 142 8.97 -20.97 3.28
C VAL A 142 9.66 -20.71 1.96
N ASP A 143 10.71 -21.48 1.67
CA ASP A 143 11.32 -21.48 0.34
C ASP A 143 10.35 -22.11 -0.66
N MET A 144 9.99 -21.33 -1.67
CA MET A 144 9.09 -21.71 -2.77
C MET A 144 9.85 -21.85 -4.09
N SER A 145 11.18 -21.80 -4.07
CA SER A 145 12.03 -21.89 -5.25
C SER A 145 11.84 -23.23 -5.95
N LYS A 146 11.53 -23.18 -7.25
CA LYS A 146 11.42 -24.36 -8.11
C LYS A 146 12.63 -24.40 -9.03
N PRO A 147 13.40 -25.50 -9.06
CA PRO A 147 14.55 -25.62 -9.96
C PRO A 147 14.21 -25.35 -11.43
N SER A 148 13.00 -25.72 -11.86
CA SER A 148 12.53 -25.52 -13.24
C SER A 148 12.25 -24.06 -13.63
N LEU A 149 12.10 -23.15 -12.67
CA LEU A 149 11.76 -21.74 -12.93
C LEU A 149 12.96 -20.81 -12.80
N ALA A 150 14.09 -21.27 -12.24
CA ALA A 150 15.32 -20.49 -12.02
C ALA A 150 15.15 -19.12 -11.33
N VAL A 151 13.99 -18.87 -10.73
CA VAL A 151 13.65 -17.65 -9.98
C VAL A 151 13.50 -18.03 -8.50
N PRO A 152 14.35 -17.51 -7.61
CA PRO A 152 14.17 -17.69 -6.17
C PRO A 152 12.85 -17.07 -5.73
N ALA A 153 12.09 -17.80 -4.91
CA ALA A 153 10.82 -17.32 -4.38
C ALA A 153 10.69 -17.74 -2.93
N THR A 154 10.26 -16.82 -2.06
CA THR A 154 10.07 -17.09 -0.64
C THR A 154 8.73 -16.53 -0.21
N LYS A 155 7.98 -17.29 0.59
CA LYS A 155 6.82 -16.77 1.31
C LYS A 155 7.21 -16.51 2.75
N VAL A 156 7.09 -15.25 3.17
CA VAL A 156 7.30 -14.84 4.56
C VAL A 156 5.94 -14.72 5.26
N ILE A 157 5.84 -15.26 6.46
CA ILE A 157 4.65 -15.29 7.28
C ILE A 157 4.99 -14.65 8.63
N ILE A 158 4.30 -13.58 8.97
CA ILE A 158 4.42 -12.88 10.26
C ILE A 158 3.00 -12.83 10.85
N PRO A 159 2.59 -13.82 11.66
CA PRO A 159 1.19 -14.00 12.05
C PRO A 159 0.56 -12.80 12.77
N ASP A 160 1.37 -12.03 13.48
CA ASP A 160 0.93 -10.86 14.24
C ASP A 160 0.84 -9.58 13.41
N LEU A 161 1.25 -9.62 12.13
CA LEU A 161 0.98 -8.53 11.18
C LEU A 161 -0.37 -8.72 10.51
N GLN A 162 -1.02 -7.61 10.21
CA GLN A 162 -2.32 -7.61 9.58
C GLN A 162 -2.20 -7.58 8.05
N SER A 163 -2.94 -8.46 7.37
CA SER A 163 -3.14 -8.34 5.93
C SER A 163 -3.98 -7.11 5.60
N ALA A 164 -3.75 -6.49 4.43
CA ALA A 164 -4.57 -5.40 3.91
C ALA A 164 -6.06 -5.77 3.81
N THR A 165 -6.37 -7.05 3.58
CA THR A 165 -7.72 -7.61 3.68
C THR A 165 -7.84 -8.53 4.88
N PRO A 166 -8.05 -7.98 6.09
CA PRO A 166 -8.13 -8.80 7.27
C PRO A 166 -9.44 -9.61 7.26
N THR A 167 -9.36 -10.93 7.28
CA THR A 167 -10.49 -11.79 7.63
C THR A 167 -10.59 -12.04 9.13
N ILE A 168 -9.51 -11.75 9.85
CA ILE A 168 -9.34 -11.94 11.29
C ILE A 168 -8.76 -10.66 11.88
N LEU A 169 -9.34 -10.19 12.99
CA LEU A 169 -8.81 -9.06 13.76
C LEU A 169 -7.66 -9.57 14.65
N THR A 170 -6.45 -9.12 14.35
CA THR A 170 -5.30 -9.37 15.25
C THR A 170 -5.37 -8.45 16.47
N ASN A 171 -4.83 -8.90 17.61
CA ASN A 171 -4.67 -8.05 18.81
C ASN A 171 -3.94 -6.75 18.49
N ARG A 172 -2.98 -6.80 17.55
CA ARG A 172 -2.22 -5.65 17.08
C ARG A 172 -3.11 -4.62 16.39
N LEU A 173 -3.95 -5.05 15.43
CA LEU A 173 -4.86 -4.12 14.75
C LEU A 173 -5.92 -3.59 15.72
N GLU A 174 -6.40 -4.40 16.66
CA GLU A 174 -7.34 -3.95 17.68
C GLU A 174 -6.73 -2.83 18.55
N ALA A 175 -5.48 -3.02 18.99
CA ALA A 175 -4.75 -2.01 19.75
C ALA A 175 -4.50 -0.73 18.92
N ALA A 176 -4.16 -0.87 17.64
CA ALA A 176 -3.97 0.28 16.75
C ALA A 176 -5.28 1.06 16.54
N ILE A 177 -6.40 0.37 16.34
CA ILE A 177 -7.73 0.99 16.23
C ILE A 177 -8.08 1.77 17.49
N LYS A 178 -7.90 1.15 18.68
CA LYS A 178 -8.15 1.82 19.98
C LYS A 178 -7.28 3.06 20.15
N LYS A 179 -6.00 2.99 19.75
CA LYS A 179 -5.02 4.06 19.94
C LYS A 179 -5.23 5.24 18.99
N TYR A 180 -5.57 4.97 17.74
CA TYR A 180 -5.62 5.98 16.67
C TYR A 180 -7.04 6.30 16.22
N SER A 181 -8.06 5.80 16.93
CA SER A 181 -9.48 5.98 16.60
C SER A 181 -9.82 5.58 15.15
N GLY A 182 -9.11 4.58 14.62
CA GLY A 182 -9.36 3.99 13.32
C GLY A 182 -10.66 3.18 13.28
N GLY A 183 -11.10 2.73 12.11
CA GLY A 183 -12.32 1.94 11.97
C GLY A 183 -12.06 0.53 11.44
N TRP A 184 -12.51 -0.50 12.18
CA TRP A 184 -12.66 -1.87 11.64
C TRP A 184 -13.76 -1.93 10.55
N GLY A 185 -14.80 -1.10 10.72
CA GLY A 185 -15.99 -1.05 9.87
C GLY A 185 -15.79 -0.55 8.44
N MET A 186 -14.62 0.00 8.09
CA MET A 186 -14.29 0.29 6.69
C MET A 186 -13.82 -0.96 5.95
N LEU A 187 -13.17 -1.94 6.58
CA LEU A 187 -12.51 -3.04 5.84
C LEU A 187 -13.48 -4.13 5.35
N ASN A 188 -14.65 -4.28 5.99
CA ASN A 188 -15.72 -5.18 5.53
C ASN A 188 -16.66 -4.55 4.49
N LYS A 189 -16.61 -3.23 4.28
CA LYS A 189 -17.45 -2.50 3.29
C LYS A 189 -16.67 -1.68 2.27
N ILE A 190 -15.37 -1.54 2.43
CA ILE A 190 -14.44 -0.82 1.57
C ILE A 190 -13.18 -1.68 1.60
N GLY A 191 -13.01 -2.55 0.61
CA GLY A 191 -11.81 -3.38 0.52
C GLY A 191 -10.59 -2.49 0.28
N ILE A 192 -9.91 -2.07 1.34
CA ILE A 192 -8.67 -1.27 1.31
C ILE A 192 -7.44 -2.22 1.24
N TYR A 193 -7.14 -2.68 0.04
CA TYR A 193 -5.81 -2.94 -0.51
C TYR A 193 -5.10 -1.65 -0.96
#